data_AF-A0A8D7ZZE8-F1
#
_entry.id   AF-A0A8D7ZZE8-F1
#
_cell.length_a   1.000
_cell.length_b   1.000
_cell.length_c   1.000
_cell.angle_alpha   90.00
_cell.angle_beta   90.00
_cell.angle_gamma   90.00
#
_symmetry.space_group_name_H-M   'P 1'
#
loop_
_entity.id
_entity.type
_entity.pdbx_description
1 polymer ?
#
loop_
_entity_poly.entity_id
_entity_poly.type
_entity_poly.pdbx_seq_one_letter_code
_entity_poly.pdbx_strand_id
1 'polypeptide(L)'
;VPSVVGYTRKLAGFGVVFPRDRDRVKKSFWNSSEPRSERTSAMILRSAWLLVTTLAMGLASPQQLSQSFGGQTFGKQLKSVTQWNSLDFVFKSPQERQEALTAGRFIPENCIPLDMDVDYNSNAIRSRVFVTVPRFIEGIPATLGIISTQQGATGPLIEPYPNAAIQANPEDTRCEGIVSVFRTMIDECNRLWIVDTGKIGDRRICLPKIVAFDLRSDQIIHQYQIPASQLVCDVSLLVSILVDVRDPPPLGTCSNT
;
A
#
# COMPACT_ATOMS: atom_id res chain seq x y z
N VAL A 1 -32.00 26.97 13.38
CA VAL A 1 -31.29 26.27 12.27
C VAL A 1 -29.81 26.58 12.41
N PRO A 2 -28.97 25.69 12.94
CA PRO A 2 -27.53 25.85 12.84
C PRO A 2 -27.04 25.16 11.56
N SER A 3 -26.39 25.95 10.72
CA SER A 3 -25.72 25.57 9.49
C SER A 3 -24.55 24.61 9.77
N VAL A 4 -24.63 23.40 9.22
CA VAL A 4 -23.52 22.44 9.17
C VAL A 4 -22.54 22.89 8.09
N VAL A 5 -21.37 23.35 8.51
CA VAL A 5 -20.24 23.62 7.62
C VAL A 5 -19.66 22.26 7.22
N GLY A 6 -19.93 21.84 5.99
CA GLY A 6 -19.35 20.63 5.41
C GLY A 6 -17.87 20.82 5.09
N TYR A 7 -16.99 20.15 5.82
CA TYR A 7 -15.61 19.98 5.42
C TYR A 7 -15.54 18.85 4.38
N THR A 8 -15.41 19.20 3.10
CA THR A 8 -15.00 18.24 2.07
C THR A 8 -13.51 17.95 2.23
N ARG A 9 -13.16 16.82 2.85
CA ARG A 9 -11.79 16.28 2.76
C ARG A 9 -11.56 15.84 1.32
N LYS A 10 -10.67 16.53 0.60
CA LYS A 10 -10.06 15.99 -0.61
C LYS A 10 -9.24 14.78 -0.21
N LEU A 11 -9.72 13.59 -0.52
CA LEU A 11 -8.92 12.36 -0.44
C LEU A 11 -7.82 12.47 -1.51
N ALA A 12 -6.56 12.47 -1.08
CA ALA A 12 -5.44 12.31 -1.98
C ALA A 12 -5.51 10.88 -2.52
N GLY A 13 -5.56 10.72 -3.85
CA GLY A 13 -5.60 9.41 -4.47
C GLY A 13 -4.38 8.58 -4.10
N PHE A 14 -4.59 7.29 -3.84
CA PHE A 14 -3.52 6.33 -3.58
C PHE A 14 -3.02 5.79 -4.93
N GLY A 15 -1.71 5.89 -5.20
CA GLY A 15 -1.10 5.44 -6.45
C GLY A 15 0.09 4.52 -6.19
N VAL A 16 0.23 3.48 -7.01
CA VAL A 16 1.30 2.47 -6.89
C VAL A 16 2.27 2.61 -8.04
N VAL A 17 3.55 2.42 -7.74
CA VAL A 17 4.60 2.55 -8.73
C VAL A 17 5.63 1.44 -8.63
N PHE A 18 5.99 0.86 -9.77
CA PHE A 18 7.10 -0.09 -9.90
C PHE A 18 8.28 0.49 -10.71
N PRO A 19 9.54 0.22 -10.32
CA PRO A 19 10.73 0.47 -11.14
C PRO A 19 10.78 -0.44 -12.38
N ARG A 20 11.57 -0.06 -13.39
CA ARG A 20 11.60 -0.71 -14.71
C ARG A 20 12.46 -1.98 -14.80
N ASP A 21 13.20 -2.37 -13.77
CA ASP A 21 14.13 -3.50 -13.88
C ASP A 21 13.58 -4.78 -13.26
N ARG A 22 13.64 -5.87 -14.05
CA ARG A 22 13.30 -7.25 -13.67
C ARG A 22 14.34 -7.91 -12.76
N ASP A 23 15.24 -7.14 -12.18
CA ASP A 23 16.26 -7.65 -11.28
C ASP A 23 15.83 -7.46 -9.82
N ARG A 24 15.37 -8.57 -9.24
CA ARG A 24 15.38 -8.89 -7.80
C ARG A 24 15.22 -7.66 -6.87
N VAL A 25 13.97 -7.30 -6.56
CA VAL A 25 13.66 -6.29 -5.55
C VAL A 25 14.19 -6.76 -4.18
N LYS A 26 15.40 -6.35 -3.83
CA LYS A 26 15.87 -6.37 -2.43
C LYS A 26 15.25 -5.15 -1.75
N LYS A 27 14.41 -5.37 -0.73
CA LYS A 27 13.95 -4.30 0.17
C LYS A 27 15.17 -3.69 0.85
N SER A 28 15.63 -2.52 0.39
CA SER A 28 16.72 -1.78 1.00
C SER A 28 16.20 -0.96 2.20
N PHE A 29 16.78 -1.21 3.36
CA PHE A 29 16.57 -0.42 4.58
C PHE A 29 17.25 0.95 4.43
N TRP A 30 16.48 2.03 4.54
CA TRP A 30 17.04 3.37 4.73
C TRP A 30 17.31 3.59 6.21
N ASN A 31 18.60 3.65 6.58
CA ASN A 31 19.04 4.08 7.90
C ASN A 31 19.35 5.58 7.82
N SER A 32 18.50 6.43 8.40
CA SER A 32 18.70 7.88 8.37
C SER A 32 19.61 8.34 9.51
N SER A 33 20.88 8.57 9.21
CA SER A 33 21.72 9.43 10.02
C SER A 33 22.53 10.32 9.09
N GLU A 34 22.12 11.58 8.97
CA GLU A 34 22.85 12.62 8.23
C GLU A 34 23.27 13.73 9.21
N PRO A 35 24.52 14.21 9.18
CA PRO A 35 24.98 15.25 10.09
C PRO A 35 24.59 16.66 9.62
N ARG A 36 24.29 17.49 10.61
CA ARG A 36 23.87 18.90 10.55
C ARG A 36 24.96 19.78 9.93
N SER A 37 24.64 20.52 8.87
CA SER A 37 25.55 21.51 8.26
C SER A 37 25.60 22.81 9.07
N GLU A 38 26.81 23.29 9.32
CA GLU A 38 27.09 24.59 9.94
C GLU A 38 26.96 25.72 8.91
N ARG A 39 26.36 26.82 9.35
CA ARG A 39 26.30 28.10 8.64
C ARG A 39 27.56 28.90 8.97
N THR A 40 28.22 29.44 7.96
CA THR A 40 29.04 30.66 8.11
C THR A 40 28.87 31.57 6.91
N SER A 41 28.36 32.77 7.19
CA SER A 41 28.33 33.94 6.30
C SER A 41 29.72 34.56 6.17
N ALA A 42 30.05 35.13 5.01
CA ALA A 42 30.58 36.50 4.88
C ALA A 42 30.91 36.83 3.41
N MET A 43 30.33 37.95 2.95
CA MET A 43 30.71 38.70 1.75
C MET A 43 32.13 39.26 1.85
N ILE A 44 32.79 39.57 0.72
CA ILE A 44 33.60 40.80 0.53
C ILE A 44 33.85 41.05 -0.98
N LEU A 45 33.37 42.25 -1.41
CA LEU A 45 33.78 43.23 -2.42
C LEU A 45 34.55 42.83 -3.71
N ARG A 46 34.19 43.45 -4.85
CA ARG A 46 34.85 44.69 -5.35
C ARG A 46 34.26 45.27 -6.67
N SER A 47 33.82 46.54 -6.55
CA SER A 47 34.03 47.71 -7.44
C SER A 47 33.55 47.77 -8.90
N ALA A 48 32.50 48.58 -9.08
CA ALA A 48 32.42 49.81 -9.90
C ALA A 48 33.02 49.88 -11.31
N TRP A 49 32.15 50.10 -12.30
CA TRP A 49 32.37 51.00 -13.44
C TRP A 49 31.07 51.80 -13.73
N LEU A 50 31.20 53.11 -13.88
CA LEU A 50 30.13 54.08 -14.14
C LEU A 50 30.19 54.58 -15.59
N LEU A 51 29.00 54.61 -16.25
CA LEU A 51 28.46 55.59 -17.22
C LEU A 51 29.17 55.71 -18.61
N VAL A 52 28.53 55.91 -19.78
CA VAL A 52 27.46 56.85 -20.22
C VAL A 52 26.93 56.44 -21.64
N THR A 53 25.60 56.44 -21.83
CA THR A 53 24.72 56.71 -23.04
C THR A 53 24.95 55.98 -24.39
N THR A 54 23.92 55.59 -25.17
CA THR A 54 22.93 56.46 -25.84
C THR A 54 21.62 55.77 -26.25
N LEU A 55 20.59 56.63 -26.39
CA LEU A 55 19.27 56.42 -26.97
C LEU A 55 19.34 55.83 -28.40
N ALA A 56 18.67 54.71 -28.63
CA ALA A 56 18.17 54.33 -29.95
C ALA A 56 16.77 53.75 -29.78
N MET A 57 15.76 54.55 -30.14
CA MET A 57 14.41 54.07 -30.41
C MET A 57 14.48 53.16 -31.65
N GLY A 58 14.37 51.86 -31.44
CA GLY A 58 14.23 50.86 -32.48
C GLY A 58 13.24 49.81 -32.00
N LEU A 59 12.15 49.65 -32.75
CA LEU A 59 11.08 48.70 -32.51
C LEU A 59 11.63 47.27 -32.44
N ALA A 60 11.78 46.74 -31.23
CA ALA A 60 11.96 45.31 -30.99
C ALA A 60 10.86 44.85 -30.04
N SER A 61 9.98 44.03 -30.60
CA SER A 61 8.87 43.33 -29.96
C SER A 61 9.25 42.77 -28.58
N PRO A 62 8.40 42.86 -27.54
CA PRO A 62 8.65 42.16 -26.29
C PRO A 62 8.30 40.68 -26.49
N GLN A 63 9.18 39.94 -27.17
CA GLN A 63 9.17 38.48 -27.11
C GLN A 63 10.27 38.02 -26.14
N GLN A 64 9.76 37.55 -25.00
CA GLN A 64 10.36 36.57 -24.09
C GLN A 64 11.56 37.00 -23.25
N LEU A 65 11.32 37.09 -21.94
CA LEU A 65 12.12 36.37 -20.94
C LEU A 65 11.19 35.98 -19.77
N SER A 66 10.16 35.21 -20.06
CA SER A 66 9.60 34.30 -19.06
C SER A 66 10.58 33.14 -18.95
N GLN A 67 11.66 33.31 -18.18
CA GLN A 67 12.42 32.15 -17.72
C GLN A 67 11.45 31.34 -16.88
N SER A 68 10.90 30.28 -17.47
CA SER A 68 10.34 29.20 -16.70
C SER A 68 11.47 28.73 -15.80
N PHE A 69 11.37 29.03 -14.50
CA PHE A 69 11.95 28.17 -13.49
C PHE A 69 11.20 26.85 -13.60
N GLY A 70 11.51 26.07 -14.65
CA GLY A 70 11.26 24.65 -14.66
C GLY A 70 12.08 24.10 -13.53
N GLY A 71 11.47 24.00 -12.35
CA GLY A 71 12.04 23.24 -11.26
C GLY A 71 12.41 21.89 -11.84
N GLN A 72 13.70 21.65 -12.00
CA GLN A 72 14.23 20.35 -12.36
C GLN A 72 13.76 19.42 -11.24
N THR A 73 12.69 18.67 -11.48
CA THR A 73 12.30 17.59 -10.59
C THR A 73 13.39 16.54 -10.70
N PHE A 74 14.40 16.63 -9.83
CA PHE A 74 15.47 15.66 -9.75
C PHE A 74 14.89 14.39 -9.11
N GLY A 75 14.43 13.48 -9.96
CA GLY A 75 13.86 12.19 -9.57
C GLY A 75 13.33 11.47 -10.80
N LYS A 76 13.69 10.20 -10.99
CA LYS A 76 13.05 9.37 -12.02
C LYS A 76 11.56 9.32 -11.71
N GLN A 77 10.72 9.83 -12.62
CA GLN A 77 9.29 9.73 -12.46
C GLN A 77 8.89 8.25 -12.52
N LEU A 78 8.48 7.79 -11.36
CA LEU A 78 7.90 6.51 -11.09
C LEU A 78 6.64 6.33 -11.99
N LYS A 79 6.53 5.21 -12.73
CA LYS A 79 5.36 4.89 -13.57
C LYS A 79 4.20 4.30 -12.75
N SER A 80 3.07 5.01 -12.72
CA SER A 80 1.84 4.50 -12.10
C SER A 80 1.37 3.21 -12.79
N VAL A 81 1.09 2.18 -11.99
CA VAL A 81 0.52 0.91 -12.46
C VAL A 81 -0.98 0.82 -12.17
N THR A 82 -1.39 1.37 -11.03
CA THR A 82 -2.79 1.45 -10.62
C THR A 82 -2.97 2.64 -9.68
N GLN A 83 -4.19 3.17 -9.61
CA GLN A 83 -4.54 4.26 -8.71
C GLN A 83 -6.00 4.16 -8.29
N TRP A 84 -6.28 4.66 -7.08
CA TRP A 84 -7.62 4.77 -6.53
C TRP A 84 -7.87 6.15 -5.94
N ASN A 85 -9.05 6.69 -6.18
CA ASN A 85 -9.57 7.80 -5.38
C ASN A 85 -10.10 7.30 -4.03
N SER A 86 -10.73 6.12 -4.03
CA SER A 86 -11.22 5.37 -2.88
C SER A 86 -11.23 3.89 -3.26
N LEU A 87 -10.93 3.00 -2.32
CA LEU A 87 -11.06 1.56 -2.56
C LEU A 87 -12.54 1.17 -2.67
N ASP A 88 -12.80 0.16 -3.50
CA ASP A 88 -14.09 -0.52 -3.64
C ASP A 88 -13.81 -2.01 -3.89
N PHE A 89 -14.81 -2.86 -3.65
CA PHE A 89 -14.63 -4.30 -3.59
C PHE A 89 -15.55 -5.02 -4.58
N VAL A 90 -15.12 -6.20 -5.01
CA VAL A 90 -15.99 -7.12 -5.74
C VAL A 90 -16.99 -7.75 -4.76
N PHE A 91 -18.27 -7.49 -4.98
CA PHE A 91 -19.39 -8.15 -4.31
C PHE A 91 -20.08 -9.10 -5.28
N LYS A 92 -20.81 -10.11 -4.78
CA LYS A 92 -21.54 -11.09 -5.61
C LYS A 92 -22.65 -10.42 -6.41
N SER A 93 -23.24 -9.35 -5.88
CA SER A 93 -24.27 -8.57 -6.55
C SER A 93 -24.25 -7.11 -6.12
N PRO A 94 -24.85 -6.20 -6.92
CA PRO A 94 -25.07 -4.81 -6.51
C PRO A 94 -25.91 -4.70 -5.23
N GLN A 95 -26.84 -5.62 -5.02
CA GLN A 95 -27.65 -5.68 -3.81
C GLN A 95 -26.81 -5.99 -2.57
N GLU A 96 -25.91 -6.97 -2.63
CA GLU A 96 -25.02 -7.30 -1.51
C GLU A 96 -24.11 -6.12 -1.16
N ARG A 97 -23.61 -5.40 -2.17
CA ARG A 97 -22.85 -4.16 -1.97
C ARG A 97 -23.68 -3.10 -1.25
N GLN A 98 -24.93 -2.89 -1.67
CA GLN A 98 -25.82 -1.91 -1.03
C GLN A 98 -26.17 -2.30 0.41
N GLU A 99 -26.39 -3.58 0.67
CA GLU A 99 -26.61 -4.12 2.02
C GLU A 99 -25.37 -3.94 2.90
N ALA A 100 -24.16 -4.16 2.36
CA ALA A 100 -22.92 -3.94 3.09
C ALA A 100 -22.73 -2.47 3.48
N LEU A 101 -23.04 -1.53 2.57
CA LEU A 101 -23.03 -0.10 2.84
C LEU A 101 -24.05 0.26 3.93
N THR A 102 -25.29 -0.21 3.79
CA THR A 102 -26.40 0.12 4.71
C THR A 102 -26.16 -0.46 6.10
N ALA A 103 -25.57 -1.66 6.19
CA ALA A 103 -25.23 -2.32 7.44
C ALA A 103 -23.92 -1.82 8.07
N GLY A 104 -23.21 -0.86 7.46
CA GLY A 104 -21.91 -0.39 7.94
C GLY A 104 -20.78 -1.41 7.82
N ARG A 105 -21.00 -2.53 7.12
CA ARG A 105 -19.97 -3.54 6.81
C ARG A 105 -19.00 -3.07 5.72
N PHE A 106 -19.40 -2.07 4.95
CA PHE A 106 -18.57 -1.38 3.99
C PHE A 106 -18.69 0.14 4.18
N ILE A 107 -17.57 0.80 4.49
CA ILE A 107 -17.42 2.25 4.57
C ILE A 107 -16.18 2.59 3.74
N PRO A 108 -16.34 3.10 2.50
CA PRO A 108 -15.23 3.34 1.58
C PRO A 108 -14.09 4.16 2.17
N GLU A 109 -14.41 5.16 2.99
CA GLU A 109 -13.45 6.08 3.63
C GLU A 109 -12.54 5.38 4.66
N ASN A 110 -12.97 4.23 5.18
CA ASN A 110 -12.19 3.45 6.15
C ASN A 110 -11.20 2.49 5.46
N CYS A 111 -11.33 2.29 4.14
CA CYS A 111 -10.59 1.28 3.40
C CYS A 111 -9.23 1.84 2.93
N ILE A 112 -8.24 1.86 3.82
CA ILE A 112 -6.89 2.36 3.54
C ILE A 112 -5.96 1.17 3.25
N PRO A 113 -5.34 1.08 2.06
CA PRO A 113 -4.39 0.03 1.76
C PRO A 113 -3.09 0.22 2.57
N LEU A 114 -2.50 -0.86 3.08
CA LEU A 114 -1.25 -0.80 3.86
C LEU A 114 -0.05 -1.42 3.14
N ASP A 115 -0.20 -2.63 2.61
CA ASP A 115 0.88 -3.38 1.95
C ASP A 115 0.43 -3.92 0.61
N MET A 116 1.40 -4.15 -0.27
CA MET A 116 1.19 -4.76 -1.58
C MET A 116 2.34 -5.68 -1.93
N ASP A 117 2.01 -6.82 -2.53
CA ASP A 117 3.00 -7.77 -3.03
C ASP A 117 2.59 -8.26 -4.42
N VAL A 118 3.56 -8.65 -5.24
CA VAL A 118 3.33 -9.01 -6.64
C VAL A 118 3.76 -10.43 -6.90
N ASP A 119 2.78 -11.27 -7.21
CA ASP A 119 3.03 -12.59 -7.76
C ASP A 119 3.26 -12.48 -9.26
N TYR A 120 4.53 -12.55 -9.65
CA TYR A 120 4.97 -12.61 -11.04
C TYR A 120 4.94 -14.03 -11.63
N ASN A 121 4.75 -15.06 -10.79
CA ASN A 121 5.09 -16.45 -11.10
C ASN A 121 3.88 -17.40 -11.11
N SER A 122 2.68 -16.87 -11.30
CA SER A 122 1.53 -17.72 -11.56
C SER A 122 1.54 -18.19 -13.01
N ASN A 123 1.10 -19.43 -13.24
CA ASN A 123 0.63 -19.92 -14.55
C ASN A 123 -0.57 -19.09 -15.09
N ALA A 124 -0.85 -17.94 -14.50
CA ALA A 124 -1.85 -16.97 -14.93
C ALA A 124 -1.29 -16.13 -16.07
N ILE A 125 -2.17 -15.76 -16.99
CA ILE A 125 -1.88 -14.89 -18.13
C ILE A 125 -1.34 -13.51 -17.67
N ARG A 126 -1.47 -13.15 -16.39
CA ARG A 126 -1.13 -11.84 -15.81
C ARG A 126 -0.61 -11.98 -14.38
N SER A 127 0.33 -11.09 -14.01
CA SER A 127 0.78 -10.93 -12.63
C SER A 127 -0.39 -10.55 -11.72
N ARG A 128 -0.40 -11.09 -10.50
CA ARG A 128 -1.39 -10.76 -9.47
C ARG A 128 -0.76 -9.77 -8.50
N VAL A 129 -1.51 -8.71 -8.16
CA VAL A 129 -1.09 -7.73 -7.16
C VAL A 129 -1.97 -7.92 -5.94
N PHE A 130 -1.38 -8.39 -4.86
CA PHE A 130 -2.03 -8.49 -3.55
C PHE A 130 -2.05 -7.13 -2.90
N VAL A 131 -3.15 -6.84 -2.20
CA VAL A 131 -3.35 -5.60 -1.44
C VAL A 131 -3.91 -5.97 -0.08
N THR A 132 -3.31 -5.41 0.97
CA THR A 132 -3.86 -5.52 2.33
C THR A 132 -4.63 -4.26 2.67
N VAL A 133 -5.79 -4.43 3.31
CA VAL A 133 -6.63 -3.36 3.87
C VAL A 133 -6.88 -3.72 5.34
N PRO A 134 -5.97 -3.39 6.25
CA PRO A 134 -6.10 -3.77 7.65
C PRO A 134 -7.37 -3.18 8.26
N ARG A 135 -8.04 -3.93 9.14
CA ARG A 135 -9.21 -3.47 9.86
C ARG A 135 -8.85 -2.55 11.03
N PHE A 136 -8.29 -1.37 10.73
CA PHE A 136 -8.01 -0.32 11.72
C PHE A 136 -9.28 0.23 12.39
N ILE A 137 -10.41 0.06 11.72
CA ILE A 137 -11.76 0.39 12.18
C ILE A 137 -12.74 -0.60 11.50
N GLU A 138 -14.01 -0.56 11.85
CA GLU A 138 -15.07 -1.31 11.18
C GLU A 138 -15.34 -0.78 9.76
N GLY A 139 -16.16 -1.51 8.99
CA GLY A 139 -16.56 -1.09 7.64
C GLY A 139 -15.59 -1.50 6.54
N ILE A 140 -14.74 -2.52 6.77
CA ILE A 140 -13.78 -3.03 5.79
C ILE A 140 -14.20 -4.46 5.39
N PRO A 141 -14.75 -4.66 4.18
CA PRO A 141 -15.33 -5.94 3.75
C PRO A 141 -14.32 -7.08 3.71
N ALA A 142 -13.13 -6.83 3.14
CA ALA A 142 -12.04 -7.79 3.04
C ALA A 142 -10.72 -7.11 3.40
N THR A 143 -9.89 -7.81 4.16
CA THR A 143 -8.59 -7.33 4.62
C THR A 143 -7.43 -7.77 3.73
N LEU A 144 -7.63 -8.83 2.95
CA LEU A 144 -6.68 -9.29 1.94
C LEU A 144 -7.41 -9.48 0.62
N GLY A 145 -6.86 -8.93 -0.45
CA GLY A 145 -7.43 -9.09 -1.78
C GLY A 145 -6.39 -8.97 -2.88
N ILE A 146 -6.85 -9.18 -4.11
CA ILE A 146 -6.10 -8.93 -5.33
C ILE A 146 -6.75 -7.79 -6.11
N ILE A 147 -5.95 -7.05 -6.87
CA ILE A 147 -6.48 -6.09 -7.84
C ILE A 147 -7.16 -6.88 -8.95
N SER A 148 -8.49 -6.73 -9.08
CA SER A 148 -9.24 -7.40 -10.13
C SER A 148 -9.12 -6.66 -11.47
N THR A 149 -9.59 -7.31 -12.54
CA THR A 149 -9.76 -6.67 -13.85
C THR A 149 -11.01 -5.81 -13.94
N GLN A 150 -11.93 -5.91 -12.97
CA GLN A 150 -13.17 -5.13 -12.93
C GLN A 150 -12.88 -3.69 -12.51
N GLN A 151 -13.56 -2.73 -13.12
CA GLN A 151 -13.40 -1.31 -12.84
C GLN A 151 -14.61 -0.78 -12.07
N GLY A 152 -14.34 -0.09 -10.96
CA GLY A 152 -15.31 0.73 -10.25
C GLY A 152 -15.23 2.18 -10.68
N ALA A 153 -16.04 3.03 -10.04
CA ALA A 153 -16.04 4.47 -10.31
C ALA A 153 -14.73 5.17 -9.92
N THR A 154 -13.97 4.59 -8.99
CA THR A 154 -12.80 5.22 -8.35
C THR A 154 -11.48 4.53 -8.64
N GLY A 155 -11.48 3.45 -9.42
CA GLY A 155 -10.32 2.59 -9.71
C GLY A 155 -10.71 1.12 -9.86
N PRO A 156 -9.74 0.22 -10.06
CA PRO A 156 -10.01 -1.21 -10.16
C PRO A 156 -10.55 -1.79 -8.86
N LEU A 157 -11.49 -2.73 -8.92
CA LEU A 157 -12.06 -3.32 -7.70
C LEU A 157 -11.08 -4.29 -7.03
N ILE A 158 -11.12 -4.34 -5.70
CA ILE A 158 -10.39 -5.33 -4.90
C ILE A 158 -11.24 -6.59 -4.78
N GLU A 159 -10.71 -7.72 -5.26
CA GLU A 159 -11.33 -9.03 -5.13
C GLU A 159 -10.80 -9.73 -3.87
N PRO A 160 -11.66 -10.14 -2.92
CA PRO A 160 -11.22 -10.82 -1.71
C PRO A 160 -10.46 -12.12 -2.00
N TYR A 161 -9.30 -12.29 -1.37
CA TYR A 161 -8.41 -13.44 -1.61
C TYR A 161 -8.37 -14.43 -0.41
N PRO A 162 -8.35 -15.76 -0.66
CA PRO A 162 -8.62 -16.42 -1.94
C PRO A 162 -10.11 -16.36 -2.32
N ASN A 163 -10.96 -15.98 -1.36
CA ASN A 163 -12.38 -15.71 -1.55
C ASN A 163 -12.94 -14.88 -0.39
N ALA A 164 -14.16 -14.38 -0.54
CA ALA A 164 -14.84 -13.59 0.49
C ALA A 164 -15.20 -14.40 1.75
N ALA A 165 -15.42 -15.72 1.63
CA ALA A 165 -15.96 -16.53 2.73
C ALA A 165 -15.02 -16.58 3.94
N ILE A 166 -13.70 -16.65 3.71
CA ILE A 166 -12.72 -16.71 4.81
C ILE A 166 -12.55 -15.38 5.56
N GLN A 167 -13.19 -14.29 5.12
CA GLN A 167 -13.11 -12.97 5.75
C GLN A 167 -14.48 -12.36 6.07
N ALA A 168 -15.57 -13.06 5.75
CA ALA A 168 -16.94 -12.56 5.82
C ALA A 168 -17.44 -12.32 7.25
N ASN A 169 -16.96 -13.13 8.21
CA ASN A 169 -17.36 -13.07 9.61
C ASN A 169 -16.14 -12.79 10.49
N PRO A 170 -15.63 -11.55 10.49
CA PRO A 170 -14.34 -11.25 11.10
C PRO A 170 -14.38 -11.16 12.62
N GLU A 171 -15.58 -11.14 13.20
CA GLU A 171 -15.82 -11.19 14.64
C GLU A 171 -16.08 -12.62 15.15
N ASP A 172 -16.00 -13.64 14.28
CA ASP A 172 -16.17 -15.04 14.69
C ASP A 172 -15.00 -15.48 15.60
N THR A 173 -15.34 -15.78 16.85
CA THR A 173 -14.38 -16.16 17.89
C THR A 173 -13.79 -17.56 17.70
N ARG A 174 -14.27 -18.33 16.72
CA ARG A 174 -13.62 -19.60 16.30
C ARG A 174 -12.32 -19.36 15.55
N CYS A 175 -12.10 -18.16 15.02
CA CYS A 175 -10.84 -17.74 14.41
C CYS A 175 -10.36 -18.59 13.22
N GLU A 176 -11.28 -19.31 12.57
CA GLU A 176 -11.03 -20.14 11.37
C GLU A 176 -10.67 -19.27 10.15
N GLY A 177 -11.32 -18.11 10.00
CA GLY A 177 -11.03 -17.12 8.95
C GLY A 177 -9.95 -16.11 9.33
N ILE A 178 -9.67 -15.13 8.47
CA ILE A 178 -8.71 -14.04 8.75
C ILE A 178 -9.42 -12.74 9.17
N VAL A 179 -8.81 -12.04 10.13
CA VAL A 179 -9.42 -10.86 10.77
C VAL A 179 -8.84 -9.56 10.24
N SER A 180 -7.53 -9.36 10.26
CA SER A 180 -6.93 -8.08 9.87
C SER A 180 -5.47 -8.27 9.50
N VAL A 181 -5.24 -8.35 8.19
CA VAL A 181 -3.94 -8.60 7.60
C VAL A 181 -3.17 -7.30 7.44
N PHE A 182 -1.96 -7.26 8.00
CA PHE A 182 -1.12 -6.07 7.91
C PHE A 182 -0.16 -6.16 6.73
N ARG A 183 0.79 -7.09 6.79
CA ARG A 183 1.82 -7.27 5.77
C ARG A 183 1.81 -8.66 5.18
N THR A 184 2.26 -8.70 3.93
CA THR A 184 2.40 -9.89 3.11
C THR A 184 3.88 -10.10 2.76
N MET A 185 4.24 -11.35 2.50
CA MET A 185 5.51 -11.70 1.88
C MET A 185 5.30 -12.90 0.96
N ILE A 186 5.59 -12.72 -0.32
CA ILE A 186 5.72 -13.83 -1.26
C ILE A 186 7.16 -14.34 -1.21
N ASP A 187 7.32 -15.63 -0.95
CA ASP A 187 8.63 -16.28 -0.92
C ASP A 187 9.03 -16.92 -2.26
N GLU A 188 10.24 -17.45 -2.32
CA GLU A 188 10.81 -18.11 -3.51
C GLU A 188 10.10 -19.43 -3.88
N CYS A 189 9.18 -19.89 -3.04
CA CYS A 189 8.45 -21.16 -3.18
C CYS A 189 7.04 -20.99 -3.75
N ASN A 190 6.70 -19.78 -4.18
CA ASN A 190 5.36 -19.35 -4.56
C ASN A 190 4.35 -19.56 -3.43
N ARG A 191 4.72 -19.16 -2.21
CA ARG A 191 3.79 -19.11 -1.08
C ARG A 191 3.59 -17.66 -0.66
N LEU A 192 2.35 -17.27 -0.43
CA LEU A 192 2.01 -15.98 0.15
C LEU A 192 1.87 -16.15 1.66
N TRP A 193 2.77 -15.52 2.40
CA TRP A 193 2.72 -15.44 3.85
C TRP A 193 2.07 -14.15 4.28
N ILE A 194 1.20 -14.24 5.28
CA ILE A 194 0.52 -13.10 5.88
C ILE A 194 0.69 -13.10 7.39
N VAL A 195 0.67 -11.91 7.97
CA VAL A 195 0.44 -11.72 9.40
C VAL A 195 -0.96 -11.15 9.63
N ASP A 196 -1.82 -11.97 10.25
CA ASP A 196 -3.15 -11.56 10.72
C ASP A 196 -3.03 -11.13 12.18
N THR A 197 -3.37 -9.88 12.46
CA THR A 197 -3.29 -9.28 13.80
C THR A 197 -4.38 -9.78 14.74
N GLY A 198 -5.48 -10.31 14.20
CA GLY A 198 -6.63 -10.72 15.00
C GLY A 198 -7.40 -9.56 15.64
N LYS A 199 -7.16 -8.31 15.19
CA LYS A 199 -7.78 -7.09 15.75
C LYS A 199 -8.68 -6.36 14.76
N ILE A 200 -9.76 -5.78 15.28
CA ILE A 200 -10.57 -4.76 14.60
C ILE A 200 -10.50 -3.49 15.45
N GLY A 201 -9.84 -2.46 14.94
CA GLY A 201 -9.37 -1.34 15.77
C GLY A 201 -8.56 -1.85 16.95
N ASP A 202 -8.93 -1.43 18.16
CA ASP A 202 -8.25 -1.88 19.38
C ASP A 202 -8.78 -3.21 19.93
N ARG A 203 -9.92 -3.69 19.42
CA ARG A 203 -10.59 -4.92 19.91
C ARG A 203 -9.86 -6.15 19.41
N ARG A 204 -9.39 -6.99 20.33
CA ARG A 204 -8.88 -8.33 20.04
C ARG A 204 -10.04 -9.29 19.81
N ILE A 205 -10.17 -9.79 18.60
CA ILE A 205 -11.11 -10.88 18.27
C ILE A 205 -10.41 -12.23 18.42
N CYS A 206 -9.22 -12.33 17.83
CA CYS A 206 -8.44 -13.56 17.74
C CYS A 206 -6.99 -13.30 18.17
N LEU A 207 -6.31 -14.34 18.66
CA LEU A 207 -4.85 -14.26 18.78
C LEU A 207 -4.23 -14.08 17.39
N PRO A 208 -3.12 -13.31 17.28
CA PRO A 208 -2.47 -13.10 16.00
C PRO A 208 -1.97 -14.43 15.44
N LYS A 209 -2.00 -14.54 14.12
CA LYS A 209 -1.59 -15.77 13.43
C LYS A 209 -0.82 -15.47 12.17
N ILE A 210 0.05 -16.41 11.83
CA ILE A 210 0.73 -16.48 10.54
C ILE A 210 -0.05 -17.46 9.67
N VAL A 211 -0.36 -17.08 8.44
CA VAL A 211 -1.03 -17.95 7.48
C VAL A 211 -0.22 -17.97 6.19
N ALA A 212 -0.05 -19.14 5.59
CA ALA A 212 0.59 -19.29 4.28
C ALA A 212 -0.40 -19.89 3.28
N PHE A 213 -0.46 -19.28 2.10
CA PHE A 213 -1.22 -19.77 0.95
C PHE A 213 -0.27 -20.32 -0.10
N ASP A 214 -0.58 -21.47 -0.69
CA ASP A 214 0.07 -21.93 -1.91
C ASP A 214 -0.50 -21.15 -3.09
N LEU A 215 0.33 -20.32 -3.73
CA LEU A 215 -0.11 -19.44 -4.82
C LEU A 215 -0.46 -20.19 -6.10
N ARG A 216 -0.15 -21.49 -6.22
CA ARG A 216 -0.57 -22.32 -7.36
C ARG A 216 -2.02 -22.80 -7.24
N SER A 217 -2.45 -23.11 -6.03
CA SER A 217 -3.78 -23.68 -5.74
C SER A 217 -4.71 -22.72 -5.01
N ASP A 218 -4.18 -21.58 -4.55
CA ASP A 218 -4.84 -20.58 -3.71
C ASP A 218 -5.44 -21.18 -2.42
N GLN A 219 -4.82 -22.24 -1.91
CA GLN A 219 -5.22 -22.92 -0.69
C GLN A 219 -4.33 -22.52 0.49
N ILE A 220 -4.93 -22.49 1.68
CA ILE A 220 -4.17 -22.39 2.93
C ILE A 220 -3.38 -23.68 3.12
N ILE A 221 -2.05 -23.56 3.24
CA ILE A 221 -1.14 -24.69 3.46
C ILE A 221 -0.51 -24.67 4.85
N HIS A 222 -0.58 -23.52 5.54
CA HIS A 222 -0.09 -23.38 6.90
C HIS A 222 -0.88 -22.33 7.67
N GLN A 223 -1.15 -22.62 8.93
CA GLN A 223 -1.74 -21.68 9.87
C GLN A 223 -1.13 -21.92 11.24
N TYR A 224 -0.46 -20.89 11.77
CA TYR A 224 0.16 -20.93 13.09
C TYR A 224 -0.35 -19.76 13.93
N GLN A 225 -1.09 -20.08 14.99
CA GLN A 225 -1.51 -19.10 15.97
C GLN A 225 -0.38 -18.83 16.95
N ILE A 226 -0.02 -17.56 17.13
CA ILE A 226 1.00 -17.16 18.09
C ILE A 226 0.47 -17.41 19.52
N PRO A 227 1.18 -18.19 20.35
CA PRO A 227 0.76 -18.46 21.72
C PRO A 227 0.62 -17.18 22.54
N ALA A 228 -0.42 -17.12 23.39
CA ALA A 228 -0.64 -15.98 24.28
C ALA A 228 0.55 -15.69 25.21
N SER A 229 1.33 -16.72 25.58
CA SER A 229 2.54 -16.58 26.40
C SER A 229 3.66 -15.80 25.72
N GLN A 230 3.62 -15.64 24.39
CA GLN A 230 4.57 -14.84 23.62
C GLN A 230 4.08 -13.40 23.38
N LEU A 231 2.91 -13.05 23.92
CA LEU A 231 2.27 -11.76 23.73
C LEU A 231 2.14 -11.06 25.07
N VAL A 232 2.28 -9.75 25.04
CA VAL A 232 1.76 -8.92 26.13
C VAL A 232 0.30 -8.68 25.80
N CYS A 233 -0.59 -9.26 26.62
CA CYS A 233 -2.03 -9.21 26.42
C CYS A 233 -2.49 -7.78 26.11
N ASP A 234 -3.41 -7.68 25.14
CA ASP A 234 -4.05 -6.46 24.66
C ASP A 234 -3.16 -5.40 23.99
N VAL A 235 -1.84 -5.38 24.24
CA VAL A 235 -0.92 -4.36 23.67
C VAL A 235 -0.09 -4.87 22.49
N SER A 236 0.23 -6.17 22.41
CA SER A 236 1.04 -6.68 21.31
C SER A 236 0.33 -6.56 19.95
N LEU A 237 0.96 -5.92 18.98
CA LEU A 237 0.51 -5.84 17.59
C LEU A 237 1.62 -6.34 16.66
N LEU A 238 1.40 -7.46 15.99
CA LEU A 238 2.37 -8.03 15.06
C LEU A 238 2.12 -7.48 13.66
N VAL A 239 2.98 -6.56 13.23
CA VAL A 239 2.73 -5.73 12.03
C VAL A 239 3.52 -6.16 10.80
N SER A 240 4.50 -7.05 10.94
CA SER A 240 5.43 -7.40 9.87
C SER A 240 5.81 -8.87 9.94
N ILE A 241 6.05 -9.45 8.77
CA ILE A 241 6.57 -10.81 8.60
C ILE A 241 7.83 -10.77 7.73
N LEU A 242 8.76 -11.67 8.03
CA LEU A 242 9.92 -12.00 7.20
C LEU A 242 10.02 -13.53 7.19
N VAL A 243 10.28 -14.09 6.02
CA VAL A 243 10.36 -15.53 5.79
C VAL A 243 11.75 -15.86 5.26
N ASP A 244 12.40 -16.86 5.86
CA ASP A 244 13.70 -17.37 5.45
C ASP A 244 13.52 -18.78 4.90
N VAL A 245 13.61 -18.94 3.58
CA VAL A 245 13.57 -20.26 2.94
C VAL A 245 14.97 -20.84 2.91
N ARG A 246 15.21 -21.90 3.69
CA ARG A 246 16.55 -22.50 3.82
C ARG A 246 16.90 -23.45 2.68
N ASP A 247 15.90 -23.97 1.98
CA ASP A 247 16.04 -24.85 0.83
C ASP A 247 15.23 -24.35 -0.40
N PRO A 248 15.58 -23.18 -0.95
CA PRO A 248 14.81 -22.59 -2.05
C PRO A 248 15.06 -23.31 -3.39
N PRO A 249 14.11 -23.23 -4.34
CA PRO A 249 14.32 -23.68 -5.72
C PRO A 249 15.46 -22.89 -6.39
N PRO A 250 16.14 -23.45 -7.42
CA PRO A 250 15.83 -24.71 -8.08
C PRO A 250 16.46 -25.97 -7.43
N LEU A 251 17.30 -25.80 -6.39
CA LEU A 251 18.04 -26.91 -5.80
C LEU A 251 17.33 -27.54 -4.58
N GLY A 252 16.53 -26.78 -3.86
CA GLY A 252 15.75 -27.25 -2.71
C GLY A 252 14.28 -27.53 -3.04
N THR A 253 13.56 -28.05 -2.06
CA THR A 253 12.17 -28.53 -2.20
C THR A 253 11.17 -27.69 -1.40
N CYS A 254 11.59 -26.55 -0.83
CA CYS A 254 10.75 -25.70 0.00
C CYS A 254 10.19 -26.39 1.26
N SER A 255 10.90 -27.40 1.77
CA SER A 255 10.47 -28.18 2.93
C SER A 255 10.95 -27.55 4.25
N ASN A 256 11.93 -26.65 4.21
CA ASN A 256 12.53 -26.02 5.38
C ASN A 256 12.37 -24.50 5.31
N THR A 257 11.37 -24.00 6.03
CA THR A 257 10.98 -22.58 6.08
C THR A 257 10.66 -22.18 7.50
#